data_AF-A0AAW0AHQ5-F1
#
_entry.id   AF-A0AAW0AHQ5-F1
#
_cell.length_a   1.000
_cell.length_b   1.000
_cell.length_c   1.000
_cell.angle_alpha   90.00
_cell.angle_beta   90.00
_cell.angle_gamma   90.00
#
_symmetry.space_group_name_H-M   'P 1'
#
loop_
_entity.id
_entity.type
_entity.pdbx_description
1 polymer ?
#
loop_
_entity_poly.entity_id
_entity_poly.type
_entity_poly.pdbx_seq_one_letter_code
_entity_poly.pdbx_strand_id
1 'polypeptide(L)'
;ENPCGHCGRGSCTSDLFGLPDARAAPKLTSDCPRAHSFSYGHAKKYSANTPSTNVPVFCTLCLPVPPRKSPKVFWKYSMFAHIRSEHPRYWDDLLHTPVNLPEQLALDLAISREELMALGVGGNNSAAPAAATLALAPRRGRKRPLEDSTNIQSNTARVVPRRKT
;
A
#
# COMPACT_ATOMS: atom_id res chain seq x y z
N GLU A 1 -10.67 14.77 -12.64
CA GLU A 1 -11.23 13.39 -12.63
C GLU A 1 -10.39 12.51 -11.69
N ASN A 2 -10.99 11.46 -11.11
CA ASN A 2 -10.31 10.51 -10.22
C ASN A 2 -10.30 9.12 -10.89
N PRO A 3 -9.27 8.79 -11.70
CA PRO A 3 -9.23 7.52 -12.40
C PRO A 3 -9.11 6.34 -11.42
N CYS A 4 -9.80 5.26 -11.76
CA CYS A 4 -9.80 4.01 -11.01
C CYS A 4 -8.44 3.30 -11.11
N GLY A 5 -7.87 2.88 -9.98
CA GLY A 5 -6.63 2.11 -9.96
C GLY A 5 -6.71 0.71 -10.56
N HIS A 6 -7.92 0.15 -10.74
CA HIS A 6 -8.10 -1.16 -11.39
C HIS A 6 -8.22 -1.08 -12.92
N CYS A 7 -8.95 -0.09 -13.44
CA CYS A 7 -9.28 -0.03 -14.88
C CYS A 7 -8.89 1.28 -15.58
N GLY A 8 -8.43 2.29 -14.84
CA GLY A 8 -8.05 3.61 -15.35
C GLY A 8 -9.21 4.56 -15.68
N ARG A 9 -10.47 4.13 -15.57
CA ARG A 9 -11.64 4.96 -15.92
C ARG A 9 -12.08 5.83 -14.74
N GLY A 10 -12.65 7.00 -15.01
CA GLY A 10 -13.14 7.93 -13.98
C GLY A 10 -14.54 7.65 -13.43
N SER A 11 -15.24 6.63 -13.95
CA SER A 11 -16.63 6.33 -13.58
C SER A 11 -16.78 5.32 -12.44
N CYS A 12 -15.69 4.74 -11.94
CA CYS A 12 -15.74 3.75 -10.87
C CYS A 12 -15.62 4.42 -9.51
N THR A 13 -16.32 3.87 -8.53
CA THR A 13 -16.24 4.25 -7.12
C THR A 13 -15.39 3.24 -6.33
N SER A 14 -14.77 3.74 -5.27
CA SER A 14 -13.94 2.94 -4.36
C SER A 14 -14.17 3.47 -2.96
N ASP A 15 -14.46 2.56 -2.03
CA ASP A 15 -14.64 2.86 -0.61
C ASP A 15 -13.63 2.06 0.20
N LEU A 16 -12.99 2.72 1.16
CA LEU A 16 -12.09 2.08 2.11
C LEU A 16 -12.77 2.04 3.48
N PHE A 17 -13.07 0.83 3.94
CA PHE A 17 -13.65 0.58 5.25
C PHE A 17 -12.57 0.13 6.24
N GLY A 18 -12.75 0.45 7.52
CA GLY A 18 -11.76 0.18 8.56
C GLY A 18 -10.83 1.36 8.72
N LEU A 19 -11.07 2.14 9.77
CA LEU A 19 -10.24 3.28 10.15
C LEU A 19 -8.84 2.82 10.62
N PRO A 20 -7.83 3.71 10.63
CA PRO A 20 -6.48 3.40 11.10
C PRO A 20 -6.44 2.76 12.50
N ASP A 21 -7.41 3.08 13.36
CA ASP A 21 -7.48 2.62 14.75
C ASP A 21 -8.27 1.32 14.95
N ALA A 22 -8.82 0.74 13.88
CA ALA A 22 -9.56 -0.51 13.98
C ALA A 22 -8.60 -1.72 14.07
N ARG A 23 -8.91 -2.68 14.95
CA ARG A 23 -8.21 -3.99 15.00
C ARG A 23 -8.30 -4.77 13.68
N ALA A 24 -9.29 -4.46 12.84
CA ALA A 24 -9.48 -5.10 11.55
C ALA A 24 -8.70 -4.37 10.45
N ALA A 25 -8.04 -5.13 9.58
CA ALA A 25 -7.34 -4.57 8.43
C ALA A 25 -8.31 -3.77 7.53
N PRO A 26 -7.86 -2.65 6.93
CA PRO A 26 -8.68 -1.88 6.01
C PRO A 26 -9.15 -2.76 4.84
N LYS A 27 -10.44 -2.67 4.52
CA LYS A 27 -11.08 -3.38 3.42
C LYS A 27 -11.47 -2.40 2.33
N LEU A 28 -10.91 -2.62 1.14
CA LEU A 28 -11.31 -1.89 -0.06
C LEU A 28 -12.50 -2.59 -0.72
N THR A 29 -13.52 -1.81 -1.08
CA THR A 29 -14.57 -2.24 -2.02
C THR A 29 -14.56 -1.31 -3.23
N SER A 30 -14.81 -1.87 -4.42
CA SER A 30 -14.98 -1.08 -5.64
C SER A 30 -16.10 -1.69 -6.48
N ASP A 31 -16.83 -0.83 -7.18
CA ASP A 31 -17.83 -1.21 -8.20
C ASP A 31 -17.20 -1.52 -9.56
N CYS A 32 -15.87 -1.43 -9.69
CA CYS A 32 -15.18 -1.63 -10.94
C CYS A 32 -15.31 -3.09 -11.41
N PRO A 33 -15.75 -3.36 -12.65
CA PRO A 33 -15.85 -4.73 -13.18
C PRO A 33 -14.50 -5.45 -13.29
N ARG A 34 -13.38 -4.70 -13.28
CA ARG A 34 -12.01 -5.23 -13.26
C ARG A 34 -11.39 -5.23 -11.86
N ALA A 35 -12.19 -4.95 -10.83
CA ALA A 35 -11.72 -5.00 -9.47
C ALA A 35 -11.24 -6.41 -9.14
N HIS A 36 -10.05 -6.50 -8.55
CA HIS A 36 -9.56 -7.70 -7.91
C HIS A 36 -9.24 -7.40 -6.46
N SER A 37 -9.43 -8.41 -5.61
CA SER A 37 -9.09 -8.33 -4.19
C SER A 37 -7.58 -8.32 -4.03
N PHE A 38 -7.09 -7.45 -3.14
CA PHE A 38 -5.70 -7.46 -2.71
C PHE A 38 -5.63 -7.11 -1.22
N SER A 39 -4.53 -7.49 -0.57
CA SER A 39 -4.30 -7.11 0.81
C SER A 39 -3.81 -5.67 0.87
N TYR A 40 -4.65 -4.76 1.40
CA TYR A 40 -4.33 -3.33 1.48
C TYR A 40 -2.99 -3.05 2.17
N GLY A 41 -2.75 -3.71 3.32
CA GLY A 41 -1.50 -3.53 4.08
C GLY A 41 -0.25 -4.03 3.35
N HIS A 42 -0.38 -5.02 2.46
CA HIS A 42 0.72 -5.46 1.60
C HIS A 42 0.90 -4.50 0.41
N ALA A 43 -0.19 -4.09 -0.23
CA ALA A 43 -0.15 -3.16 -1.36
C ALA A 43 0.37 -1.77 -0.97
N LYS A 44 0.28 -1.37 0.32
CA LYS A 44 0.90 -0.13 0.82
C LYS A 44 2.44 -0.21 0.89
N LYS A 45 3.02 -1.41 0.77
CA LYS A 45 4.47 -1.63 0.91
C LYS A 45 5.06 -2.02 -0.43
N TYR A 46 6.09 -1.28 -0.84
CA TYR A 46 6.87 -1.63 -2.01
C TYR A 46 7.53 -3.01 -1.85
N SER A 47 7.48 -3.81 -2.91
CA SER A 47 8.32 -4.99 -3.08
C SER A 47 8.70 -5.16 -4.55
N ALA A 48 9.79 -5.86 -4.84
CA ALA A 48 10.19 -6.11 -6.22
C ALA A 48 9.10 -6.84 -7.04
N ASN A 49 8.33 -7.72 -6.40
CA ASN A 49 7.24 -8.47 -7.05
C ASN A 49 5.94 -7.67 -7.16
N THR A 50 5.76 -6.66 -6.31
CA THR A 50 4.60 -5.76 -6.29
C THR A 50 5.10 -4.31 -6.20
N PRO A 51 5.64 -3.76 -7.30
CA PRO A 51 6.37 -2.50 -7.25
C PRO A 51 5.45 -1.28 -7.09
N SER A 52 4.16 -1.40 -7.40
CA SER A 52 3.20 -0.32 -7.28
C SER A 52 2.60 -0.29 -5.88
N THR A 53 2.71 0.85 -5.19
CA THR A 53 2.00 1.13 -3.94
C THR A 53 0.73 1.95 -4.16
N ASN A 54 0.20 1.95 -5.39
CA ASN A 54 -1.03 2.65 -5.73
C ASN A 54 -2.23 2.02 -5.01
N VAL A 55 -2.57 2.56 -3.85
CA VAL A 55 -3.73 2.16 -3.05
C VAL A 55 -4.65 3.36 -2.83
N PRO A 56 -5.94 3.14 -2.52
CA PRO A 56 -6.82 4.22 -2.09
C PRO A 56 -6.35 4.81 -0.76
N VAL A 57 -6.23 6.13 -0.71
CA VAL A 57 -5.79 6.92 0.46
C VAL A 57 -6.90 7.88 0.82
N PHE A 58 -7.11 8.08 2.13
CA PHE A 58 -8.06 9.08 2.62
C PHE A 58 -7.45 10.49 2.51
N CYS A 59 -8.20 11.44 1.96
CA CYS A 59 -7.79 12.84 1.99
C CYS A 59 -8.22 13.50 3.30
N THR A 60 -7.29 13.69 4.22
CA THR A 60 -7.53 14.37 5.51
C THR A 60 -7.77 15.87 5.37
N LEU A 61 -7.55 16.45 4.18
CA LEU A 61 -7.78 17.87 3.89
C LEU A 61 -9.24 18.17 3.52
N CYS A 62 -10.00 17.17 3.06
CA CYS A 62 -11.41 17.28 2.66
C CYS A 62 -12.40 17.37 3.84
N LEU A 63 -11.93 17.70 5.05
CA LEU A 63 -12.77 17.82 6.23
C LEU A 63 -13.68 19.07 6.16
N PRO A 64 -14.87 19.03 6.78
CA PRO A 64 -15.41 17.93 7.57
C PRO A 64 -16.03 16.83 6.70
N VAL A 65 -15.75 15.57 7.03
CA VAL A 65 -16.55 14.43 6.53
C VAL A 65 -17.86 14.44 7.32
N PRO A 66 -19.04 14.55 6.65
CA PRO A 66 -20.32 14.51 7.34
C PRO A 66 -20.45 13.21 8.17
N PRO A 67 -21.08 13.23 9.36
CA PRO A 67 -21.09 12.12 10.33
C PRO A 67 -21.77 10.82 9.84
N ARG A 68 -22.20 10.74 8.58
CA ARG A 68 -22.85 9.57 7.97
C ARG A 68 -22.31 9.22 6.57
N LYS A 69 -21.29 9.93 6.07
CA LYS A 69 -20.68 9.63 4.78
C LYS A 69 -19.34 8.95 5.01
N SER A 70 -19.06 7.92 4.23
CA SER A 70 -17.71 7.35 4.18
C SER A 70 -16.73 8.47 3.77
N PRO A 71 -15.57 8.55 4.45
CA PRO A 71 -14.51 9.45 4.02
C PRO A 71 -14.17 9.20 2.54
N LYS A 72 -14.10 10.26 1.73
CA LYS A 72 -13.73 10.12 0.31
C LYS A 72 -12.29 9.64 0.20
N VAL A 73 -12.10 8.56 -0.56
CA VAL A 73 -10.78 8.03 -0.86
C VAL A 73 -10.41 8.24 -2.32
N PHE A 74 -9.13 8.47 -2.56
CA PHE A 74 -8.55 8.66 -3.88
C PHE A 74 -7.39 7.70 -4.04
N TRP A 75 -7.21 7.13 -5.22
CA TRP A 75 -6.02 6.34 -5.51
C TRP A 75 -4.77 7.22 -5.32
N LYS A 76 -3.72 6.67 -4.69
CA LYS A 76 -2.49 7.40 -4.33
C LYS A 76 -1.99 8.30 -5.46
N TYR A 77 -1.90 7.77 -6.68
CA TYR A 77 -1.40 8.55 -7.83
C TYR A 77 -2.41 9.59 -8.32
N SER A 78 -3.70 9.35 -8.15
CA SER A 78 -4.78 10.31 -8.46
C SER A 78 -4.89 11.41 -7.40
N MET A 79 -4.40 11.18 -6.17
CA MET A 79 -4.47 12.15 -5.08
C MET A 79 -3.74 13.45 -5.40
N PHE A 80 -2.64 13.39 -6.16
CA PHE A 80 -1.89 14.58 -6.58
C PHE A 80 -2.76 15.55 -7.40
N ALA A 81 -3.52 15.02 -8.37
CA ALA A 81 -4.44 15.81 -9.17
C ALA A 81 -5.58 16.40 -8.32
N HIS A 82 -6.09 15.62 -7.34
CA HIS A 82 -7.10 16.08 -6.40
C HIS A 82 -6.59 17.21 -5.49
N ILE A 83 -5.38 17.08 -4.93
CA ILE A 83 -4.77 18.13 -4.10
C ILE A 83 -4.59 19.40 -4.91
N ARG A 84 -4.08 19.30 -6.15
CA ARG A 84 -3.92 20.45 -7.04
C ARG A 84 -5.23 21.20 -7.30
N SER A 85 -6.34 20.48 -7.54
CA SER A 85 -7.62 21.13 -7.88
C SER A 85 -8.41 21.60 -6.66
N GLU A 86 -8.52 20.77 -5.62
CA GLU A 86 -9.40 21.02 -4.47
C GLU A 86 -8.67 21.66 -3.29
N HIS A 87 -7.34 21.53 -3.23
CA HIS A 87 -6.50 21.99 -2.13
C HIS A 87 -5.27 22.77 -2.62
N PRO A 88 -5.44 23.81 -3.46
CA PRO A 88 -4.32 24.51 -4.11
C PRO A 88 -3.32 25.14 -3.13
N ARG A 89 -3.73 25.43 -1.89
CA ARG A 89 -2.82 25.91 -0.82
C ARG A 89 -1.76 24.89 -0.40
N TYR A 90 -1.98 23.61 -0.72
CA TYR A 90 -1.09 22.49 -0.44
C TYR A 90 -0.41 21.98 -1.70
N TRP A 91 -0.40 22.78 -2.77
CA TRP A 91 0.21 22.43 -4.04
C TRP A 91 1.21 23.51 -4.47
N ASP A 92 2.39 23.07 -4.90
CA ASP A 92 3.40 23.94 -5.50
C ASP A 92 3.39 23.74 -7.02
N ASP A 93 3.00 24.77 -7.76
CA ASP A 93 2.93 24.74 -9.22
C ASP A 93 4.29 24.70 -9.91
N LEU A 94 5.35 25.21 -9.28
CA LEU A 94 6.71 25.20 -9.84
C LEU A 94 7.34 23.82 -9.69
N LEU A 95 7.14 23.17 -8.54
CA LEU A 95 7.68 21.86 -8.24
C LEU A 95 6.74 20.71 -8.65
N HIS A 96 5.51 21.03 -9.06
CA HIS A 96 4.46 20.07 -9.37
C HIS A 96 4.28 18.99 -8.29
N THR A 97 4.31 19.42 -7.02
CA THR A 97 4.26 18.52 -5.86
C THR A 97 3.40 19.08 -4.73
N PRO A 98 2.79 18.22 -3.91
CA PRO A 98 2.15 18.66 -2.68
C PRO A 98 3.15 19.24 -1.69
N VAL A 99 2.75 20.28 -0.96
CA VAL A 99 3.54 20.97 0.07
C VAL A 99 2.70 21.17 1.33
N ASN A 100 3.37 21.29 2.49
CA ASN A 100 2.73 21.55 3.79
C ASN A 100 1.63 20.55 4.17
N LEU A 101 1.71 19.31 3.68
CA LEU A 101 0.72 18.28 4.00
C LEU A 101 0.81 17.85 5.47
N PRO A 102 -0.31 17.44 6.10
CA PRO A 102 -0.29 16.72 7.36
C PRO A 102 0.63 15.50 7.27
N GLU A 103 1.40 15.24 8.32
CA GLU A 103 2.44 14.21 8.34
C GLU A 103 1.95 12.85 7.84
N GLN A 104 0.81 12.37 8.34
CA GLN A 104 0.27 11.07 7.94
C GLN A 104 -0.11 11.02 6.45
N LEU A 105 -0.68 12.10 5.90
CA LEU A 105 -1.04 12.17 4.49
C LEU A 105 0.22 12.22 3.62
N ALA A 106 1.26 12.95 4.06
CA ALA A 106 2.54 12.97 3.37
C ALA A 106 3.18 11.58 3.31
N LEU A 107 3.17 10.84 4.42
CA LEU A 107 3.69 9.47 4.48
C LEU A 107 2.91 8.52 3.57
N ASP A 108 1.58 8.64 3.54
CA ASP A 108 0.74 7.78 2.70
C ASP A 108 0.92 8.05 1.20
N LEU A 109 1.27 9.29 0.83
CA LEU A 109 1.51 9.70 -0.56
C LEU A 109 2.96 9.55 -1.02
N ALA A 110 3.91 9.35 -0.11
CA ALA A 110 5.33 9.22 -0.44
C ALA A 110 5.57 8.05 -1.41
N ILE A 111 6.14 8.34 -2.58
CA ILE A 111 6.54 7.33 -3.59
C ILE A 111 8.05 7.16 -3.47
N SER A 112 8.50 5.92 -3.24
CA SER A 112 9.93 5.64 -3.08
C SER A 112 10.68 5.71 -4.41
N ARG A 113 12.00 5.94 -4.36
CA ARG A 113 12.83 5.92 -5.57
C ARG A 113 12.82 4.55 -6.24
N GLU A 114 12.83 3.49 -5.44
CA GLU A 114 12.79 2.10 -5.89
C GLU A 114 11.49 1.79 -6.64
N GLU A 115 10.36 2.32 -6.13
CA GLU A 115 9.07 2.26 -6.79
C GLU A 115 9.07 3.00 -8.13
N LEU A 116 9.55 4.25 -8.18
CA LEU A 116 9.64 5.01 -9.42
C LEU A 116 10.50 4.30 -10.47
N MET A 117 11.63 3.74 -10.06
CA MET A 117 12.54 2.99 -10.93
C MET A 117 11.88 1.70 -11.44
N ALA A 118 11.23 0.94 -10.55
CA ALA A 118 10.56 -0.31 -10.91
C ALA A 118 9.34 -0.09 -11.80
N LEU A 119 8.70 1.07 -11.72
CA LEU A 119 7.62 1.49 -12.62
C LEU A 119 8.13 2.07 -13.95
N GLY A 120 9.45 2.18 -14.14
CA GLY A 120 10.05 2.70 -15.37
C GLY A 120 9.97 4.21 -15.53
N VAL A 121 9.61 4.95 -14.47
CA VAL A 121 9.44 6.42 -14.48
C VAL A 121 10.80 7.15 -14.37
N GLY A 122 11.89 6.43 -14.08
CA GLY A 122 13.25 6.98 -13.94
C GLY A 122 14.23 6.68 -15.09
N GLY A 123 13.77 6.09 -16.19
CA GLY A 123 14.62 5.69 -17.32
C GLY A 123 14.64 6.71 -18.46
N ASN A 124 15.70 7.52 -18.52
CA ASN A 124 16.21 8.30 -19.65
C ASN A 124 15.21 9.21 -20.41
N ASN A 125 15.42 10.52 -20.25
CA ASN A 125 14.71 11.67 -20.85
C ASN A 125 13.42 12.12 -20.16
N SER A 126 13.55 12.76 -19.01
CA SER A 126 13.02 14.12 -18.73
C SER A 126 13.26 14.48 -17.26
N ALA A 127 13.56 15.75 -17.01
CA ALA A 127 13.88 16.31 -15.70
C ALA A 127 12.84 15.94 -14.62
N ALA A 128 13.29 15.24 -13.57
CA ALA A 128 12.50 15.01 -12.36
C ALA A 128 12.67 16.20 -11.41
N PRO A 129 11.59 16.75 -10.80
CA PRO A 129 11.75 17.66 -9.68
C PRO A 129 12.18 16.88 -8.45
N ALA A 130 13.07 17.50 -7.67
CA ALA A 130 13.77 16.87 -6.55
C ALA A 130 12.79 16.55 -5.40
N ALA A 131 12.49 15.27 -5.19
CA ALA A 131 11.83 14.80 -3.99
C ALA A 131 12.86 14.61 -2.86
N ALA A 132 12.54 15.21 -1.71
CA ALA A 132 13.36 15.34 -0.53
C ALA A 132 13.99 14.01 -0.05
N THR A 133 15.31 14.04 0.11
CA THR A 133 16.09 12.97 0.73
C THR A 133 16.00 13.11 2.25
N LEU A 134 15.19 12.28 2.91
CA LEU A 134 15.38 11.97 4.33
C LEU A 134 16.08 10.62 4.41
N ALA A 135 17.36 10.67 4.80
CA ALA A 135 18.24 9.52 4.93
C ALA A 135 17.71 8.55 6.00
N LEU A 136 17.54 7.28 5.62
CA LEU A 136 17.35 6.18 6.57
C LEU A 136 18.70 5.55 6.92
N ALA A 137 18.91 5.37 8.23
CA ALA A 137 20.05 4.72 8.85
C ALA A 137 20.27 3.26 8.37
N PRO A 138 21.50 2.72 8.48
CA PRO A 138 21.83 1.39 7.98
C PRO A 138 21.19 0.27 8.80
N ARG A 139 20.59 -0.71 8.10
CA ARG A 139 20.07 -1.95 8.67
C ARG A 139 21.23 -2.87 9.07
N ARG A 140 21.31 -3.24 10.35
CA ARG A 140 22.20 -4.32 10.83
C ARG A 140 21.70 -5.67 10.30
N GLY A 141 22.63 -6.46 9.78
CA GLY A 141 22.37 -7.72 9.09
C GLY A 141 22.06 -8.91 10.01
N ARG A 142 21.21 -9.78 9.45
CA ARG A 142 21.32 -11.25 9.28
C ARG A 142 21.82 -12.12 10.44
N LYS A 143 21.08 -13.22 10.70
CA LYS A 143 21.57 -14.61 10.61
C LYS A 143 20.40 -15.59 10.45
N ARG A 144 20.44 -16.42 9.39
CA ARG A 144 19.75 -17.72 9.34
C ARG A 144 20.71 -18.75 9.92
N PRO A 145 20.20 -19.79 10.59
CA PRO A 145 20.90 -21.06 10.63
C PRO A 145 20.24 -22.08 9.68
N LEU A 146 21.03 -22.53 8.70
CA LEU A 146 21.10 -23.92 8.21
C LEU A 146 21.79 -24.71 9.38
N GLU A 147 21.56 -25.98 9.72
CA GLU A 147 21.73 -27.28 9.01
C GLU A 147 21.03 -28.33 9.91
N ASP A 148 20.23 -29.26 9.40
CA ASP A 148 20.57 -30.60 8.86
C ASP A 148 21.14 -31.60 9.89
N SER A 149 20.40 -32.68 10.15
CA SER A 149 20.91 -33.95 10.73
C SER A 149 19.87 -35.06 10.60
N THR A 150 20.15 -35.93 9.65
CA THR A 150 19.68 -37.31 9.50
C THR A 150 20.08 -38.18 10.71
N ASN A 151 19.18 -39.03 11.21
CA ASN A 151 19.56 -40.36 11.72
C ASN A 151 18.38 -41.30 12.07
N ILE A 152 18.28 -42.38 11.27
CA ILE A 152 18.13 -43.80 11.62
C ILE A 152 16.84 -44.35 12.28
N GLN A 153 16.33 -45.36 11.58
CA GLN A 153 15.30 -46.35 11.89
C GLN A 153 15.61 -47.20 13.14
N SER A 154 14.58 -47.73 13.82
CA SER A 154 14.30 -49.17 13.87
C SER A 154 13.17 -49.54 14.85
N ASN A 155 12.17 -50.24 14.32
CA ASN A 155 11.36 -51.34 14.88
C ASN A 155 11.25 -51.54 16.41
N THR A 156 10.03 -51.77 16.91
CA THR A 156 9.55 -53.14 17.23
C THR A 156 8.11 -53.20 17.78
N ALA A 157 7.43 -54.28 17.37
CA ALA A 157 6.44 -55.10 18.09
C ALA A 157 5.00 -54.62 18.37
N ARG A 158 4.09 -55.37 17.72
CA ARG A 158 2.69 -55.66 18.08
C ARG A 158 2.53 -56.10 19.54
N VAL A 159 1.46 -55.63 20.22
CA VAL A 159 0.62 -56.47 21.11
C VAL A 159 -0.84 -55.95 21.07
N VAL A 160 -1.74 -56.80 20.56
CA VAL A 160 -3.20 -56.84 20.83
C VAL A 160 -3.36 -58.11 21.67
N PRO A 161 -4.10 -58.17 22.80
CA PRO A 161 -5.58 -58.17 22.85
C PRO A 161 -6.13 -57.50 24.15
N ARG A 162 -7.41 -57.45 24.54
CA ARG A 162 -8.50 -58.42 24.50
C ARG A 162 -9.79 -57.76 25.02
N ARG A 163 -10.94 -58.12 24.45
CA ARG A 163 -12.30 -57.88 25.00
C ARG A 163 -12.49 -58.52 26.39
N LYS A 164 -13.25 -57.85 27.25
CA LYS A 164 -14.16 -58.33 28.33
C LYS A 164 -14.93 -57.07 28.77
N THR A 165 -16.24 -57.00 28.99
CA THR A 165 -17.41 -57.89 28.98
C THR A 165 -18.61 -56.96 28.90
#